data_AF-A0A532D8I0-F1
#
_entry.id   AF-A0A532D8I0-F1
#
_cell.length_a   1.000
_cell.length_b   1.000
_cell.length_c   1.000
_cell.angle_alpha   90.00
_cell.angle_beta   90.00
_cell.angle_gamma   90.00
#
_symmetry.space_group_name_H-M   'P 1'
#
loop_
_entity.id
_entity.type
_entity.pdbx_description
1 polymer ?
#
loop_
_entity_poly.entity_id
_entity_poly.type
_entity_poly.pdbx_seq_one_letter_code
_entity_poly.pdbx_strand_id
1 'polypeptide(L)' 'MPSMKFHIQFPEQKIKEPIIYQIGHEFKVVTNVRRADVRETTGWMDLELTGDSTEIERAIVGLRKKGVIVDPIELNVVE' A
#
# COMPACT_ATOMS: atom_id res chain seq x y z
N MET A 1 14.77 10.18 -2.07
CA MET A 1 14.10 9.06 -1.36
C MET A 1 13.48 8.16 -2.41
N PRO A 2 13.74 6.85 -2.37
CA PRO A 2 13.14 5.90 -3.31
C PRO A 2 11.62 5.90 -3.19
N SER A 3 10.95 5.53 -4.28
CA SER A 3 9.53 5.20 -4.27
C SER A 3 9.28 3.85 -4.93
N MET A 4 8.33 3.10 -4.37
CA MET A 4 7.91 1.80 -4.88
C MET A 4 6.40 1.76 -5.00
N LYS A 5 5.90 1.05 -6.03
CA LYS A 5 4.48 0.98 -6.37
C LYS A 5 3.96 -0.42 -6.14
N PHE A 6 2.78 -0.51 -5.53
CA PHE A 6 2.15 -1.76 -5.17
C PHE A 6 0.70 -1.74 -5.58
N HIS A 7 0.21 -2.85 -6.10
CA HIS A 7 -1.21 -3.13 -6.17
C HIS A 7 -1.60 -3.80 -4.87
N ILE A 8 -2.58 -3.25 -4.17
CA ILE A 8 -3.04 -3.81 -2.90
C ILE A 8 -4.54 -4.02 -2.90
N GLN A 9 -4.97 -5.06 -2.19
CA GLN A 9 -6.38 -5.45 -2.11
C GLN A 9 -6.79 -5.62 -0.64
N PHE A 10 -7.97 -5.10 -0.32
CA PHE A 10 -8.57 -5.17 1.00
C PHE A 10 -9.62 -6.27 1.02
N PRO A 11 -9.53 -7.24 1.94
CA PRO A 11 -10.65 -8.14 2.16
C PRO A 11 -11.82 -7.37 2.78
N GLU A 12 -13.05 -7.84 2.56
CA GLU A 12 -14.30 -7.14 2.92
C GLU A 12 -14.30 -6.56 4.34
N GLN A 13 -13.89 -7.37 5.32
CA GLN A 13 -13.85 -7.01 6.74
C GLN A 13 -12.85 -5.87 7.06
N LYS A 14 -11.93 -5.54 6.14
CA LYS A 14 -10.89 -4.52 6.31
C LYS A 14 -11.17 -3.21 5.56
N ILE A 15 -12.17 -3.17 4.68
CA ILE A 15 -12.46 -1.99 3.84
C ILE A 15 -12.78 -0.74 4.67
N LYS A 16 -13.43 -0.91 5.83
CA LYS A 16 -13.82 0.20 6.72
C LYS A 16 -12.71 0.64 7.67
N GLU A 17 -11.57 -0.05 7.70
CA GLU A 17 -10.45 0.28 8.58
C GLU A 17 -9.55 1.34 7.91
N PRO A 18 -9.03 2.35 8.65
CA PRO A 18 -8.21 3.42 8.11
C PRO A 18 -6.74 2.98 7.89
N ILE A 19 -6.55 1.82 7.24
CA ILE A 19 -5.24 1.14 7.17
C ILE A 19 -4.18 2.03 6.51
N ILE A 20 -4.51 2.73 5.41
CA ILE A 20 -3.54 3.60 4.72
C ILE A 20 -3.06 4.75 5.61
N TYR A 21 -3.98 5.37 6.35
CA TYR A 21 -3.64 6.41 7.33
C TYR A 21 -2.72 5.87 8.42
N GLN A 22 -3.04 4.68 8.96
CA GLN A 22 -2.22 4.02 9.99
C GLN A 22 -0.81 3.73 9.47
N ILE A 23 -0.67 3.21 8.24
CA ILE A 23 0.64 2.92 7.65
C ILE A 23 1.53 4.16 7.56
N GLY A 24 0.99 5.30 7.10
CA GLY A 24 1.76 6.55 7.02
C GLY A 24 2.13 7.14 8.39
N HIS A 25 1.45 6.76 9.47
CA HIS A 25 1.76 7.21 10.84
C HIS A 25 2.67 6.23 11.60
N GLU A 26 2.50 4.93 11.39
CA GLU A 26 3.28 3.87 12.03
C GLU A 26 4.69 3.75 11.42
N PHE A 27 4.84 4.10 10.14
CA PHE A 27 6.08 4.00 9.37
C PHE A 27 6.40 5.35 8.74
N LYS A 28 7.69 5.70 8.63
CA LYS A 28 8.14 6.99 8.07
C LYS A 28 8.08 7.00 6.53
N VAL A 29 6.90 6.71 6.00
CA VAL A 29 6.62 6.69 4.56
C VAL A 29 5.49 7.66 4.22
N VAL A 30 5.60 8.29 3.06
CA VAL A 30 4.50 9.01 2.44
C VAL A 30 3.71 8.02 1.59
N THR A 31 2.41 7.95 1.85
CA THR A 31 1.47 7.13 1.07
C THR A 31 0.82 7.98 -0.03
N ASN A 32 0.96 7.58 -1.29
CA ASN A 32 0.34 8.27 -2.42
C ASN A 32 -0.54 7.30 -3.23
N VAL A 33 -1.86 7.52 -3.18
CA VAL A 33 -2.83 6.69 -3.89
C VAL A 33 -2.86 7.11 -5.37
N ARG A 34 -2.47 6.22 -6.27
CA ARG A 34 -2.43 6.47 -7.72
C ARG A 34 -3.74 6.10 -8.41
N ARG A 35 -4.33 4.99 -7.99
CA ARG A 35 -5.66 4.51 -8.42
C ARG A 35 -6.32 3.80 -7.26
N ALA A 36 -7.65 3.84 -7.19
CA ALA A 36 -8.41 3.05 -6.24
C ALA A 36 -9.82 2.81 -6.76
N ASP A 37 -10.37 1.63 -6.46
CA ASP A 37 -11.81 1.34 -6.53
C ASP A 37 -12.19 0.76 -5.18
N VAL A 38 -13.11 1.42 -4.48
CA VAL A 38 -13.60 1.01 -3.16
C VAL A 38 -15.11 0.98 -3.20
N ARG A 39 -15.67 -0.18 -2.87
CA ARG A 39 -17.10 -0.48 -2.78
C ARG A 39 -17.41 -1.04 -1.41
N GLU A 40 -18.67 -1.39 -1.16
CA GLU A 40 -19.10 -1.91 0.14
C GLU A 40 -18.36 -3.19 0.55
N THR A 41 -18.07 -4.09 -0.40
CA THR A 41 -17.49 -5.42 -0.13
C THR A 41 -16.16 -5.68 -0.84
N THR A 42 -15.73 -4.80 -1.74
CA THR A 42 -14.48 -4.94 -2.49
C THR A 42 -13.68 -3.65 -2.45
N GLY A 43 -12.37 -3.73 -2.26
CA GLY A 43 -11.50 -2.55 -2.34
C GLY A 43 -10.12 -2.92 -2.85
N TRP A 44 -9.60 -2.13 -3.78
CA TRP A 44 -8.20 -2.22 -4.22
C TRP A 44 -7.62 -0.83 -4.50
N MET A 45 -6.30 -0.71 -4.46
CA MET A 45 -5.60 0.50 -4.87
C MET A 45 -4.21 0.20 -5.43
N ASP A 46 -3.78 1.05 -6.37
CA ASP A 46 -2.38 1.19 -6.73
C ASP A 46 -1.78 2.26 -5.80
N LEU A 47 -0.93 1.82 -4.87
CA LEU A 47 -0.33 2.65 -3.84
C LEU A 47 1.16 2.85 -4.12
N GLU A 48 1.61 4.10 -4.13
CA GLU A 48 3.03 4.43 -4.12
C GLU A 48 3.48 4.80 -2.71
N LEU A 49 4.55 4.15 -2.25
CA LEU A 49 5.20 4.44 -0.98
C LEU A 49 6.55 5.11 -1.23
N THR A 50 6.74 6.28 -0.63
CA THR A 50 8.00 7.03 -0.72
C THR A 50 8.60 7.20 0.68
N GLY A 51 9.88 6.88 0.82
CA GLY A 51 10.59 6.93 2.10
C GLY A 51 11.94 6.24 2.00
N ASP A 52 12.57 5.95 3.13
CA ASP A 52 13.75 5.07 3.15
C ASP A 52 13.35 3.63 2.80
N SER A 53 14.20 2.89 2.08
CA SER A 53 13.87 1.53 1.62
C SER A 53 13.47 0.60 2.77
N THR A 54 14.14 0.71 3.92
CA THR A 54 13.84 -0.07 5.13
C THR A 54 12.49 0.28 5.73
N GLU A 55 12.07 1.54 5.68
CA GLU A 55 10.75 1.96 6.14
C GLU A 55 9.66 1.48 5.18
N ILE A 56 9.92 1.48 3.86
CA ILE A 56 8.99 0.93 2.87
C ILE A 56 8.82 -0.58 3.08
N GLU A 57 9.90 -1.34 3.29
CA GLU A 57 9.83 -2.77 3.60
C GLU A 57 9.01 -3.05 4.87
N ARG A 58 9.24 -2.27 5.93
CA ARG A 58 8.46 -2.37 7.18
C ARG A 58 6.98 -2.05 6.96
N ALA A 59 6.66 -1.03 6.15
CA ALA A 59 5.29 -0.68 5.80
C ALA A 59 4.58 -1.79 5.02
N ILE A 60 5.27 -2.46 4.09
CA ILE A 60 4.73 -3.62 3.36
C ILE A 60 4.41 -4.77 4.32
N VAL A 61 5.31 -5.08 5.24
CA VAL A 61 5.06 -6.10 6.28
C VAL A 61 3.87 -5.69 7.16
N GLY A 62 3.75 -4.40 7.51
CA GLY A 62 2.63 -3.84 8.26
C GLY A 62 1.29 -4.04 7.55
N LEU A 63 1.22 -3.70 6.26
CA LEU A 63 0.04 -3.93 5.41
C LEU A 63 -0.38 -5.40 5.41
N ARG A 64 0.57 -6.31 5.16
CA ARG A 64 0.32 -7.77 5.17
C ARG A 64 -0.19 -8.26 6.52
N LYS A 65 0.40 -7.80 7.62
CA LYS A 65 -0.05 -8.14 8.99
C LYS A 65 -1.46 -7.64 9.30
N LYS A 66 -1.89 -6.53 8.69
CA LYS A 66 -3.26 -6.01 8.79
C LYS A 66 -4.24 -6.75 7.85
N GLY A 67 -3.79 -7.78 7.14
CA GLY A 67 -4.60 -8.62 6.26
C GLY A 67 -4.77 -8.07 4.84
N VAL A 68 -4.00 -7.05 4.47
CA VAL A 68 -4.00 -6.49 3.10
C VAL A 68 -3.12 -7.36 2.21
N ILE A 69 -3.62 -7.73 1.03
CA ILE A 69 -2.82 -8.39 -0.01
C ILE A 69 -1.99 -7.32 -0.70
N VAL A 70 -0.70 -7.55 -0.88
CA VAL A 70 0.24 -6.57 -1.44
C VAL A 70 1.06 -7.25 -2.52
N ASP A 71 0.95 -6.75 -3.74
CA ASP A 71 1.71 -7.22 -4.90
C ASP A 71 2.51 -6.05 -5.49
N PRO A 72 3.82 -6.23 -5.77
CA PRO A 72 4.59 -5.20 -6.44
C PRO A 72 4.05 -4.96 -7.85
N ILE A 73 3.95 -3.69 -8.24
CA ILE A 73 3.74 -3.34 -9.65
C ILE A 73 5.12 -3.37 -10.28
N GLU A 74 5.38 -4.37 -11.12
CA GLU A 74 6.60 -4.39 -11.92
C GLU A 74 6.70 -3.10 -12.71
N LEU A 75 7.77 -2.34 -12.47
CA LEU A 75 8.12 -1.24 -13.35
C LEU A 75 8.58 -1.90 -14.66
N ASN A 76 7.87 -1.66 -15.75
CA ASN A 76 8.42 -1.87 -17.08
C ASN A 76 9.71 -1.02 -17.15
N VAL A 77 10.85 -1.66 -16.95
CA VAL A 77 12.15 -1.04 -17.23
C VAL A 77 12.22 -1.00 -18.75
N VAL A 78 11.80 0.12 -19.34
CA VAL A 78 12.22 0.47 -20.68
C VAL A 78 13.66 0.94 -20.52
N GLU A 79 14.62 0.07 -20.85
CA GLU A 79 16.02 0.48 -21.13
C GLU A 79 16.08 1.43 -22.32
#